data_AF-A0A2N1XBH1-F1
#
_entry.id   AF-A0A2N1XBH1-F1
#
_cell.length_a   1.000
_cell.length_b   1.000
_cell.length_c   1.000
_cell.angle_alpha   90.00
_cell.angle_beta   90.00
_cell.angle_gamma   90.00
#
_symmetry.space_group_name_H-M   'P 1'
#
loop_
_entity.id
_entity.type
_entity.pdbx_description
1 polymer ?
#
loop_
_entity_poly.entity_id
_entity_poly.type
_entity_poly.pdbx_seq_one_letter_code
_entity_poly.pdbx_strand_id
1 'polypeptide(L)'
;MKLAFILWLASVLPQPVADPLCLTTTIYLEARDQPVAGQRAVAEVALRRADSGLWGDSVCAVVTAHKQFAPGIVDRRMRLKNPVAWAKSARIAFAMQADWALPVGQRIERVPGASHFVALDKASPNWVTDTPVATIGDHTFYRIQRLAP
;
A
#
# COMPACT_ATOMS: atom_id res chain seq x y z
N MET A 1 -0.63 -0.01 19.44
CA MET A 1 -1.61 1.02 19.03
C MET A 1 -2.84 0.35 18.43
N LYS A 2 -4.08 0.85 18.65
CA LYS A 2 -5.29 0.29 18.00
C LYS A 2 -5.44 0.85 16.58
N LEU A 3 -5.85 0.03 15.61
CA LEU A 3 -6.10 0.48 14.24
C LEU A 3 -7.15 1.60 14.19
N ALA A 4 -8.23 1.48 14.96
CA ALA A 4 -9.27 2.51 15.06
C ALA A 4 -8.73 3.88 15.44
N PHE A 5 -7.75 3.93 16.35
CA PHE A 5 -7.13 5.20 16.77
C PHE A 5 -6.32 5.84 15.63
N ILE A 6 -5.58 5.02 14.87
CA ILE A 6 -4.80 5.49 13.71
C ILE A 6 -5.71 6.04 12.62
N LEU A 7 -6.76 5.28 12.27
CA LEU A 7 -7.71 5.69 11.24
C LEU A 7 -8.52 6.91 11.67
N TRP A 8 -8.87 7.02 12.95
CA TRP A 8 -9.50 8.21 13.49
C TRP A 8 -8.58 9.43 13.37
N LEU A 9 -7.31 9.31 13.80
CA LEU A 9 -6.33 10.38 13.65
C LEU A 9 -6.17 10.81 12.19
N ALA A 10 -6.09 9.84 11.27
CA ALA A 10 -6.00 10.11 9.84
C ALA A 10 -7.24 10.83 9.28
N SER A 11 -8.43 10.56 9.83
CA SER A 11 -9.68 11.22 9.40
C SER A 11 -9.85 12.66 9.87
N VAL A 12 -9.09 13.07 10.89
CA VAL A 12 -9.14 14.45 11.44
C VAL A 12 -8.17 15.38 10.72
N LEU A 13 -7.12 14.83 10.08
CA LEU A 13 -6.13 15.61 9.34
C LEU A 13 -6.58 15.85 7.89
N PRO A 14 -6.28 17.01 7.30
CA PRO A 14 -6.55 17.24 5.88
C PRO A 14 -5.69 16.32 5.02
N GLN A 15 -6.19 15.90 3.87
CA GLN A 15 -5.35 15.26 2.86
C GLN A 15 -4.54 16.33 2.09
N PRO A 16 -3.29 16.06 1.71
CA PRO A 16 -2.56 14.78 1.79
C PRO A 16 -1.77 14.59 3.11
N VAL A 17 -1.97 15.42 4.14
CA VAL A 17 -1.18 15.36 5.39
C VAL A 17 -1.35 14.01 6.12
N ALA A 18 -2.52 13.38 6.00
CA ALA A 18 -2.78 12.07 6.60
C ALA A 18 -2.30 10.88 5.76
N ASP A 19 -2.01 11.05 4.47
CA ASP A 19 -1.68 9.96 3.56
C ASP A 19 -0.46 9.12 4.00
N PRO A 20 0.64 9.70 4.52
CA PRO A 20 1.75 8.90 5.03
C PRO A 20 1.35 7.96 6.18
N LEU A 21 0.37 8.34 7.02
CA LEU A 21 -0.10 7.51 8.14
C LEU A 21 -0.94 6.32 7.63
N CYS A 22 -1.82 6.56 6.65
CA CYS A 22 -2.58 5.52 5.98
C CYS A 22 -1.66 4.55 5.21
N LEU A 23 -0.68 5.09 4.49
CA LEU A 23 0.32 4.30 3.77
C LEU A 23 1.20 3.47 4.73
N THR A 24 1.63 4.05 5.86
CA THR A 24 2.36 3.34 6.93
C THR A 24 1.56 2.14 7.44
N THR A 25 0.27 2.36 7.73
CA THR A 25 -0.63 1.31 8.21
C THR A 25 -0.78 0.19 7.21
N THR A 26 -0.89 0.54 5.93
CA THR A 26 -1.00 -0.40 4.82
C THR A 26 0.26 -1.25 4.71
N ILE A 27 1.44 -0.63 4.59
CA ILE A 27 2.72 -1.35 4.52
C ILE A 27 2.91 -2.25 5.74
N TYR A 28 2.51 -1.80 6.94
CA TYR A 28 2.64 -2.59 8.15
C TYR A 28 1.74 -3.84 8.15
N LEU A 29 0.51 -3.72 7.67
CA LEU A 29 -0.44 -4.82 7.68
C LEU A 29 -0.22 -5.78 6.52
N GLU A 30 0.20 -5.27 5.36
CA GLU A 30 0.40 -6.06 4.14
C GLU A 30 1.79 -6.67 4.04
N ALA A 31 2.83 -5.97 4.49
CA ALA A 31 4.21 -6.28 4.08
C ALA A 31 5.28 -6.10 5.16
N ARG A 32 4.93 -5.99 6.45
CA ARG A 32 5.93 -5.72 7.51
C ARG A 32 7.09 -6.73 7.59
N ASP A 33 6.82 -7.98 7.23
CA ASP A 33 7.75 -9.11 7.20
C ASP A 33 8.52 -9.23 5.88
N GLN A 34 8.18 -8.42 4.89
CA GLN A 34 8.82 -8.41 3.58
C GLN A 34 10.17 -7.66 3.59
N PRO A 35 11.07 -7.98 2.63
CA PRO A 35 12.24 -7.14 2.37
C PRO A 35 11.81 -5.70 2.04
N VAL A 36 12.73 -4.73 2.19
CA VAL A 36 12.44 -3.31 1.94
C VAL A 36 11.88 -3.08 0.53
N ALA A 37 12.38 -3.83 -0.47
CA ALA A 37 11.86 -3.78 -1.83
C ALA A 37 10.38 -4.19 -1.93
N GLY A 38 9.94 -5.21 -1.18
CA GLY A 38 8.54 -5.66 -1.16
C GLY A 38 7.62 -4.65 -0.46
N GLN A 39 8.10 -4.03 0.63
CA GLN A 39 7.38 -2.95 1.31
C GLN A 39 7.20 -1.72 0.41
N ARG A 40 8.23 -1.35 -0.36
CA ARG A 40 8.12 -0.30 -1.39
C ARG A 40 7.16 -0.69 -2.50
N ALA A 41 7.21 -1.94 -2.98
CA ALA A 41 6.34 -2.40 -4.05
C ALA A 41 4.84 -2.36 -3.68
N VAL A 42 4.47 -2.73 -2.43
CA VAL A 42 3.10 -2.56 -1.95
C VAL A 42 2.70 -1.09 -1.88
N ALA A 43 3.62 -0.22 -1.42
CA ALA A 43 3.38 1.22 -1.38
C ALA A 43 3.16 1.81 -2.78
N GLU A 44 3.94 1.38 -3.78
CA GLU A 44 3.79 1.79 -5.18
C GLU A 44 2.42 1.42 -5.72
N VAL A 45 1.89 0.23 -5.41
CA VAL A 45 0.53 -0.15 -5.83
C VAL A 45 -0.50 0.80 -5.21
N ALA A 46 -0.39 1.09 -3.91
CA ALA A 46 -1.31 2.02 -3.23
C ALA A 46 -1.26 3.43 -3.83
N LEU A 47 -0.06 3.98 -4.02
CA LEU A 47 0.16 5.31 -4.59
C LEU A 47 -0.32 5.41 -6.04
N ARG A 48 0.00 4.42 -6.88
CA ARG A 48 -0.48 4.36 -8.27
C ARG A 48 -2.00 4.24 -8.37
N ARG A 49 -2.63 3.52 -7.43
CA ARG A 49 -4.09 3.47 -7.35
C ARG A 49 -4.69 4.83 -6.95
N ALA A 50 -4.01 5.60 -6.10
CA ALA A 50 -4.43 6.97 -5.75
C ALA A 50 -4.33 7.90 -6.96
N ASP A 51 -3.23 7.90 -7.70
CA ASP A 51 -3.06 8.68 -8.95
C ASP A 51 -4.21 8.39 -9.94
N SER A 52 -4.68 7.13 -10.01
CA SER A 52 -5.73 6.74 -10.95
C SER A 52 -7.14 7.25 -10.63
N GLY A 53 -7.40 7.70 -9.41
CA GLY A 53 -8.72 8.19 -8.95
C GLY A 53 -9.83 7.13 -8.82
N LEU A 54 -9.61 5.88 -9.24
CA LEU A 54 -10.65 4.84 -9.30
C LEU A 54 -11.21 4.42 -7.92
N TRP A 55 -10.43 4.61 -6.85
CA TRP A 55 -10.81 4.24 -5.48
C TRP A 55 -10.86 5.44 -4.53
N GLY A 56 -10.91 6.65 -5.09
CA GLY A 56 -10.87 7.91 -4.36
C GLY A 56 -9.66 8.75 -4.75
N ASP A 57 -9.63 9.96 -4.20
CA ASP A 57 -8.72 11.06 -4.52
C ASP A 57 -7.55 11.21 -3.53
N SER A 58 -7.34 10.22 -2.66
CA SER A 58 -6.26 10.21 -1.67
C SER A 58 -5.78 8.78 -1.38
N VAL A 59 -4.56 8.65 -0.86
CA VAL A 59 -4.02 7.35 -0.44
C VAL A 59 -4.87 6.76 0.67
N CYS A 60 -5.33 7.58 1.63
CA CYS A 60 -6.24 7.14 2.67
C CYS A 60 -7.54 6.54 2.10
N ALA A 61 -8.16 7.17 1.09
CA ALA A 61 -9.37 6.62 0.47
C ALA A 61 -9.11 5.25 -0.17
N VAL A 62 -8.02 5.13 -0.93
CA VAL A 62 -7.61 3.88 -1.59
C VAL A 62 -7.38 2.74 -0.61
N VAL A 63 -6.59 2.96 0.44
CA VAL A 63 -6.17 1.87 1.34
C VAL A 63 -7.21 1.49 2.37
N THR A 64 -8.21 2.36 2.60
CA THR A 64 -9.36 2.06 3.45
C THR A 64 -10.59 1.62 2.67
N ALA A 65 -10.55 1.70 1.33
CA ALA A 65 -11.60 1.18 0.47
C ALA A 65 -11.85 -0.30 0.74
N HIS A 66 -13.13 -0.67 0.75
CA HIS A 66 -13.58 -2.00 1.13
C HIS A 66 -12.90 -3.08 0.28
N LYS A 67 -12.26 -4.03 0.97
CA LYS A 67 -11.55 -5.19 0.37
C LYS A 67 -10.42 -4.83 -0.62
N GLN A 68 -9.89 -3.61 -0.59
CA GLN A 68 -8.75 -3.25 -1.44
C GLN A 68 -7.40 -3.52 -0.77
N PHE A 69 -7.32 -3.24 0.53
CA PHE A 69 -6.15 -3.47 1.37
C PHE A 69 -6.61 -3.88 2.78
N ALA A 70 -5.68 -4.41 3.56
CA ALA A 70 -5.89 -4.85 4.94
C ALA A 70 -6.58 -3.80 5.83
N PRO A 71 -6.29 -2.48 5.78
CA PRO A 71 -7.02 -1.49 6.56
C PRO A 71 -8.53 -1.46 6.28
N GLY A 72 -8.96 -1.83 5.06
CA GLY A 72 -10.36 -1.96 4.66
C GLY A 72 -10.98 -3.36 4.89
N ILE A 73 -10.25 -4.28 5.53
CA ILE A 73 -10.67 -5.68 5.75
C ILE A 73 -10.63 -6.05 7.24
N VAL A 74 -9.54 -5.75 7.95
CA VAL A 74 -9.31 -6.24 9.32
C VAL A 74 -10.18 -5.52 10.36
N ASP A 75 -10.45 -6.16 11.51
CA ASP A 75 -11.21 -5.52 12.59
C ASP A 75 -10.49 -4.25 13.08
N ARG A 76 -11.22 -3.13 13.15
CA ARG A 76 -10.69 -1.83 13.60
C ARG A 76 -10.15 -1.87 15.04
N ARG A 77 -10.54 -2.85 15.86
CA ARG A 77 -10.03 -3.10 17.22
C ARG A 77 -8.68 -3.79 17.23
N MET A 78 -8.17 -4.25 16.08
CA MET A 78 -6.85 -4.86 15.95
C MET A 78 -5.77 -3.98 16.58
N ARG A 79 -4.89 -4.61 17.36
CA ARG A 79 -3.73 -3.95 17.97
C ARG A 79 -2.49 -4.20 17.14
N LEU A 80 -1.86 -3.13 16.67
CA LEU A 80 -0.51 -3.15 16.11
C LEU A 80 0.49 -3.26 17.27
N LYS A 81 1.21 -4.39 17.33
CA LYS A 81 2.04 -4.82 18.49
C LYS A 81 3.55 -4.70 18.27
N ASN A 82 4.03 -4.60 17.03
CA ASN A 82 5.45 -4.55 16.71
C ASN A 82 5.88 -3.09 16.38
N PRO A 83 6.44 -2.34 17.34
CA PRO A 83 6.84 -0.94 17.12
C PRO A 83 8.04 -0.79 16.20
N VAL A 84 8.96 -1.77 16.16
CA VAL A 84 10.13 -1.75 15.27
C VAL A 84 9.69 -1.86 13.81
N ALA A 85 8.81 -2.83 13.52
CA ALA A 85 8.23 -2.97 12.20
C ALA A 85 7.37 -1.75 11.83
N TRP A 86 6.61 -1.19 12.78
CA TRP A 86 5.87 0.05 12.55
C TRP A 86 6.78 1.20 12.15
N ALA A 87 7.87 1.43 12.89
CA ALA A 87 8.84 2.47 12.57
C ALA A 87 9.50 2.24 11.20
N LYS A 88 9.80 0.99 10.83
CA LYS A 88 10.30 0.64 9.50
C LYS A 88 9.28 0.96 8.40
N SER A 89 8.02 0.53 8.56
CA SER A 89 6.94 0.81 7.62
C SER A 89 6.71 2.31 7.49
N ALA A 90 6.80 3.07 8.58
CA ALA A 90 6.68 4.53 8.56
C ALA A 90 7.79 5.18 7.72
N ARG A 91 9.07 4.85 7.99
CA ARG A 91 10.20 5.38 7.21
C ARG A 91 10.02 5.11 5.71
N ILE A 92 9.56 3.91 5.35
CA ILE A 92 9.30 3.54 3.96
C ILE A 92 8.13 4.35 3.39
N ALA A 93 7.02 4.49 4.12
CA ALA A 93 5.85 5.26 3.67
C ALA A 93 6.22 6.72 3.35
N PHE A 94 6.93 7.39 4.26
CA PHE A 94 7.37 8.77 4.05
C PHE A 94 8.35 8.90 2.88
N ALA A 95 9.31 7.98 2.76
CA ALA A 95 10.24 7.98 1.62
C ALA A 95 9.52 7.73 0.29
N MET A 96 8.52 6.85 0.27
CA MET A 96 7.72 6.56 -0.93
C MET A 96 6.84 7.75 -1.32
N GLN A 97 6.23 8.43 -0.35
CA GLN A 97 5.48 9.67 -0.60
C GLN A 97 6.36 10.76 -1.23
N ALA A 98 7.58 10.96 -0.69
CA ALA A 98 8.53 11.91 -1.25
C ALA A 98 8.99 11.52 -2.67
N ASP A 99 9.25 10.23 -2.91
CA ASP A 99 9.60 9.70 -4.23
C ASP A 99 8.45 9.87 -5.23
N TRP A 100 7.20 9.64 -4.81
CA TRP A 100 6.03 9.73 -5.67
C TRP A 100 5.64 11.16 -6.06
N ALA A 101 6.10 12.15 -5.28
CA ALA A 101 5.98 13.56 -5.62
C ALA A 101 6.88 13.96 -6.81
N LEU A 102 7.85 13.13 -7.20
CA LEU A 102 8.67 13.36 -8.39
C LEU A 102 7.85 13.10 -9.67
N PRO A 103 8.21 13.78 -10.80
CA PRO A 103 7.60 13.51 -12.09
C PRO A 103 7.67 12.04 -12.49
N VAL A 104 6.66 11.60 -13.25
CA VAL A 104 6.64 10.26 -13.87
C VAL A 104 7.93 10.07 -14.69
N GLY A 105 8.66 8.98 -14.43
CA GLY A 105 9.97 8.69 -15.02
C GLY A 105 11.18 9.06 -14.16
N GLN A 106 10.99 9.84 -13.09
CA GLN A 106 12.04 10.13 -12.10
C GLN A 106 11.86 9.36 -10.78
N ARG A 107 10.69 8.73 -10.59
CA ARG A 107 10.35 7.89 -9.44
C ARG A 107 11.17 6.59 -9.44
N ILE A 108 11.51 6.07 -8.27
CA ILE A 108 12.20 4.78 -8.14
C ILE A 108 11.16 3.67 -7.93
N GLU A 109 10.69 3.11 -9.06
CA GLU A 109 9.71 2.03 -9.08
C GLU A 109 10.38 0.63 -9.00
N ARG A 110 9.83 -0.24 -8.15
CA ARG A 110 10.17 -1.66 -8.03
C ARG A 110 9.25 -2.54 -8.87
N VAL A 111 8.00 -2.11 -9.03
CA VAL A 111 6.96 -2.86 -9.75
C VAL A 111 6.22 -1.94 -10.73
N PRO A 112 6.93 -1.45 -11.78
CA PRO A 112 6.39 -0.44 -12.67
C PRO A 112 5.10 -0.91 -13.35
N GLY A 113 4.04 -0.12 -13.17
CA GLY A 113 2.71 -0.40 -13.69
C GLY A 113 1.97 -1.58 -13.04
N ALA A 114 2.44 -2.14 -11.93
CA ALA A 114 1.64 -3.10 -11.17
C ALA A 114 0.42 -2.41 -10.54
N SER A 115 -0.75 -3.02 -10.68
CA SER A 115 -2.00 -2.53 -10.07
C SER A 115 -2.52 -3.46 -8.99
N HIS A 116 -2.02 -4.69 -8.91
CA HIS A 116 -2.46 -5.71 -7.98
C HIS A 116 -1.26 -6.49 -7.45
N PHE A 117 -1.43 -7.11 -6.29
CA PHE A 117 -0.48 -8.06 -5.73
C PHE A 117 -1.20 -9.13 -4.94
N VAL A 118 -0.58 -10.29 -4.78
CA VAL A 118 -1.09 -11.39 -3.96
C VAL A 118 0.08 -12.20 -3.43
N ALA A 119 -0.06 -12.68 -2.19
CA ALA A 119 0.78 -13.73 -1.64
C ALA A 119 0.15 -15.07 -2.01
N LEU A 120 0.71 -15.76 -3.02
CA LEU A 120 0.10 -16.95 -3.65
C LEU A 120 0.01 -18.16 -2.70
N ASP A 121 0.79 -18.16 -1.62
CA ASP A 121 0.71 -19.13 -0.53
C ASP A 121 -0.52 -18.91 0.37
N LYS A 122 -1.11 -17.71 0.34
CA LYS A 122 -2.25 -17.30 1.18
C LYS A 122 -3.56 -17.21 0.41
N ALA A 123 -3.52 -16.94 -0.89
CA ALA A 123 -4.72 -16.78 -1.71
C ALA A 123 -4.48 -17.09 -3.20
N SER A 124 -5.54 -17.55 -3.88
CA SER A 124 -5.57 -17.77 -5.33
C SER A 124 -6.79 -17.09 -5.96
N PRO A 125 -6.74 -15.78 -6.21
CA PRO A 125 -7.85 -15.04 -6.78
C PRO A 125 -7.95 -15.24 -8.29
N ASN A 126 -9.18 -15.17 -8.82
CA ASN A 126 -9.49 -15.44 -10.23
C ASN A 126 -8.92 -14.42 -11.24
N TRP A 127 -8.46 -13.25 -10.77
CA TRP A 127 -7.84 -12.24 -11.61
C TRP A 127 -6.35 -12.50 -11.86
N VAL A 128 -5.74 -13.47 -11.19
CA VAL A 128 -4.33 -13.83 -11.43
C VAL A 128 -4.17 -14.28 -12.88
N THR A 129 -3.19 -13.70 -13.55
CA THR A 129 -2.79 -14.01 -14.92
C THR A 129 -1.46 -14.74 -14.95
N ASP A 130 -1.08 -15.34 -16.07
CA ASP A 130 0.17 -16.11 -16.16
C ASP A 130 1.44 -15.27 -16.12
N THR A 131 1.38 -13.98 -16.50
CA THR A 131 2.57 -13.10 -16.56
C THR A 131 2.58 -12.07 -15.43
N PRO A 132 3.37 -12.30 -14.36
CA PRO A 132 3.57 -11.30 -13.32
C PRO A 132 4.52 -10.19 -13.77
N VAL A 133 4.41 -9.02 -13.14
CA VAL A 133 5.39 -7.92 -13.25
C VAL A 133 6.67 -8.28 -12.50
N ALA A 134 6.53 -8.80 -11.28
CA ALA A 134 7.63 -9.27 -10.45
C ALA A 134 7.10 -10.13 -9.29
N THR A 135 7.98 -10.94 -8.70
CA THR A 135 7.78 -11.53 -7.36
C THR A 135 8.85 -10.98 -6.43
N ILE A 136 8.45 -10.42 -5.30
CA ILE A 136 9.35 -9.83 -4.30
C ILE A 136 8.93 -10.29 -2.91
N GLY A 137 9.79 -11.08 -2.25
CA GLY A 137 9.40 -11.75 -1.02
C GLY A 137 8.31 -12.80 -1.32
N ASP A 138 7.24 -12.81 -0.54
CA ASP A 138 6.08 -13.70 -0.77
C ASP A 138 5.04 -13.13 -1.73
N HIS A 139 5.16 -11.86 -2.14
CA HIS A 139 4.19 -11.20 -3.02
C HIS A 139 4.55 -11.32 -4.50
N THR A 140 3.55 -11.68 -5.30
CA THR A 140 3.57 -11.59 -6.76
C THR A 140 2.71 -10.41 -7.22
N PHE A 141 3.29 -9.54 -8.04
CA PHE A 141 2.71 -8.29 -8.50
C PHE A 141 2.25 -8.42 -9.95
N TYR A 142 1.08 -7.87 -10.26
CA TYR A 142 0.43 -8.01 -11.56
C TYR A 142 -0.05 -6.67 -12.12
N ARG A 143 -0.05 -6.57 -13.45
CA ARG A 143 -0.68 -5.47 -14.20
C ARG A 143 -2.01 -5.97 -14.78
N ILE A 144 -3.03 -6.03 -13.92
CA ILE A 144 -4.38 -6.49 -14.30
C ILE A 144 -5.14 -5.40 -15.06
N GLN A 145 -5.00 -4.17 -14.59
CA GLN A 145 -5.51 -2.98 -15.27
C GLN A 145 -4.38 -1.98 -15.48
N ARG A 146 -4.44 -1.29 -16.62
CA ARG A 146 -3.58 -0.15 -16.91
C ARG A 146 -4.14 1.06 -16.17
N LEU A 147 -3.40 1.53 -15.16
CA LEU A 147 -3.72 2.75 -14.45
C LEU A 147 -3.02 3.90 -15.15
N ALA A 148 -3.77 4.95 -15.50
CA ALA A 148 -3.17 6.20 -15.91
C ALA A 148 -2.45 6.81 -14.69
N PRO A 149 -1.22 7.31 -14.86
CA PRO A 149 -0.60 8.16 -13.85
C PRO A 149 -1.27 9.55 -13.83
#